data_AF-A0A1V9ZA92-F1
#
_entry.id   AF-A0A1V9ZA92-F1
#
_cell.length_a   1.000
_cell.length_b   1.000
_cell.length_c   1.000
_cell.angle_alpha   90.00
_cell.angle_beta   90.00
_cell.angle_gamma   90.00
#
_symmetry.space_group_name_H-M   'P 1'
#
loop_
_entity.id
_entity.type
_entity.pdbx_description
1 polymer ?
#
loop_
_entity_poly.entity_id
_entity_poly.type
_entity_poly.pdbx_seq_one_letter_code
_entity_poly.pdbx_strand_id
1 'polypeptide(L)'
;MAALLSADVRLVGTTEESLLSKSLPELSSLNQATSACDAASASFHDQSDVKSNENDPKQENIKEESILHQEDPIVEMIKSIRQECIASKKTIRNHQKDLVNIQQAQQASMDQLIKQFDHVHQLIERQQEELNKQYTMLDKRQNSIDTLLPTISNGSIKKRVVGTSSKQVNKRLKAEDPITLVPKDKFIEIPHTKFQWDLDRCGPYAFIRNNAHSIYTTQAGWNVVVGTCTAKRFAVQITLPKNKYVNTIAIGFTHEPNFWRDPINKHPKVFFFNHTGWYMNIRKGTLCSRDHDDSPFASKLKSGDVLSSIWDDVHGTIRFLRNDIDMGVAFKGIFNHHNWQLYPAIVSYDKNIEITILDP
;
A
#
# COMPACT_ATOMS: atom_id res chain seq x y z
N MET A 1 -12.12 30.04 56.94
CA MET A 1 -11.60 31.16 56.14
C MET A 1 -10.48 30.62 55.27
N ALA A 2 -10.82 30.15 54.07
CA ALA A 2 -9.90 29.53 53.13
C ALA A 2 -9.71 30.47 51.94
N ALA A 3 -8.45 30.59 51.52
CA ALA A 3 -7.94 31.58 50.59
C ALA A 3 -8.43 31.37 49.15
N LEU A 4 -8.79 32.48 48.52
CA LEU A 4 -9.00 32.66 47.08
C LEU A 4 -7.64 32.68 46.38
N LEU A 5 -7.44 31.79 45.40
CA LEU A 5 -6.44 31.95 44.36
C LEU A 5 -7.15 31.98 43.01
N SER A 6 -7.26 33.19 42.47
CA SER A 6 -7.64 33.51 41.10
C SER A 6 -6.39 33.34 40.22
N ALA A 7 -6.46 32.47 39.22
CA ALA A 7 -5.42 32.35 38.20
C ALA A 7 -5.86 33.08 36.93
N ASP A 8 -5.25 34.24 36.69
CA ASP A 8 -5.27 34.97 35.43
C ASP A 8 -4.51 34.17 34.36
N VAL A 9 -5.21 33.75 33.31
CA VAL A 9 -4.60 33.23 32.09
C VAL A 9 -4.53 34.37 31.07
N ARG A 10 -3.36 35.00 30.98
CA ARG A 10 -3.01 35.91 29.88
C ARG A 10 -2.61 35.08 28.66
N LEU A 11 -3.43 35.12 27.61
CA LEU A 11 -3.06 34.68 26.27
C LEU A 11 -2.14 35.74 25.65
N VAL A 12 -0.86 35.42 25.55
CA VAL A 12 0.11 36.15 24.73
C VAL A 12 -0.07 35.67 23.30
N GLY A 13 -0.61 36.54 22.44
CA GLY A 13 -0.61 36.35 20.99
C GLY A 13 0.78 36.65 20.44
N THR A 14 1.41 35.63 19.85
CA THR A 14 2.61 35.81 19.02
C THR A 14 2.19 35.81 17.56
N THR A 15 2.22 37.00 16.98
CA THR A 15 2.26 37.27 15.54
C THR A 15 3.60 36.82 14.98
N GLU A 16 3.61 35.80 14.12
CA GLU A 16 4.67 35.58 13.13
C GLU A 16 4.02 35.20 11.79
N GLU A 17 3.48 36.23 11.13
CA GLU A 17 3.45 36.29 9.67
C GLU A 17 4.81 36.82 9.17
N SER A 18 5.14 36.45 7.92
CA SER A 18 6.30 36.88 7.13
C SER A 18 7.55 36.01 7.29
N LEU A 19 7.75 35.10 6.31
CA LEU A 19 9.03 34.83 5.63
C LEU A 19 8.94 33.58 4.73
N LEU A 20 8.04 33.54 3.74
CA LEU A 20 8.10 32.56 2.64
C LEU A 20 7.74 33.22 1.30
N SER A 21 8.53 34.21 0.91
CA SER A 21 8.61 34.73 -0.47
C SER A 21 10.08 34.93 -0.84
N LYS A 22 10.84 33.83 -0.89
CA LYS A 22 12.11 33.80 -1.63
C LYS A 22 11.89 33.01 -2.92
N SER A 23 11.76 33.79 -3.99
CA SER A 23 11.84 33.41 -5.38
C SER A 23 12.85 32.28 -5.62
N LEU A 24 12.34 31.14 -6.10
CA LEU A 24 13.16 30.13 -6.77
C LEU A 24 13.70 30.73 -8.07
N PRO A 25 15.02 30.70 -8.32
CA PRO A 25 15.57 31.12 -9.59
C PRO A 25 15.22 30.10 -10.69
N GLU A 26 14.58 30.61 -11.73
CA GLU A 26 14.58 30.16 -13.14
C GLU A 26 15.11 28.75 -13.44
N LEU A 27 14.20 27.76 -13.44
CA LEU A 27 14.37 26.47 -14.14
C LEU A 27 14.17 26.59 -15.68
N SER A 28 14.10 27.81 -16.23
CA SER A 28 13.98 28.07 -17.67
C SER A 28 15.28 27.85 -18.45
N SER A 29 16.42 27.69 -17.76
CA SER A 29 17.74 27.49 -18.38
C SER A 29 18.09 26.02 -18.69
N LEU A 30 17.35 25.05 -18.15
CA LEU A 30 17.65 23.62 -18.39
C LEU A 30 17.00 23.04 -19.66
N ASN A 31 15.94 23.68 -20.19
CA ASN A 31 15.29 23.26 -21.44
C ASN A 31 15.97 23.81 -22.70
N GLN A 32 16.94 24.73 -22.58
CA GLN A 32 17.73 25.18 -23.73
C GLN A 32 18.95 24.27 -24.00
N ALA A 33 19.35 23.42 -23.05
CA ALA A 33 20.44 22.47 -23.24
C ALA A 33 20.01 21.18 -23.96
N THR A 34 18.73 20.80 -23.89
CA THR A 34 18.19 19.63 -24.60
C THR A 34 17.87 19.92 -26.07
N SER A 35 17.51 21.16 -26.41
CA SER A 35 17.30 21.57 -27.81
C SER A 35 18.60 21.59 -28.64
N ALA A 36 19.78 21.65 -28.01
CA ALA A 36 21.06 21.59 -28.70
C ALA A 36 21.53 20.15 -28.99
N CYS A 37 21.05 19.15 -28.24
CA CYS A 37 21.34 17.73 -28.49
C CYS A 37 20.45 17.11 -29.57
N ASP A 38 19.24 17.64 -29.77
CA ASP A 38 18.35 17.21 -30.86
C ASP A 38 18.81 17.74 -32.23
N ALA A 39 19.50 18.89 -32.27
CA ALA A 39 20.09 19.42 -33.51
C ALA A 39 21.37 18.68 -33.93
N ALA A 40 22.11 18.07 -32.99
CA ALA A 40 23.29 17.26 -33.30
C ALA A 40 22.95 15.83 -33.77
N SER A 41 21.75 15.35 -33.47
CA SER A 41 21.27 14.02 -33.87
C SER A 41 20.60 13.99 -35.25
N ALA A 42 20.34 15.17 -35.84
CA ALA A 42 19.66 15.31 -37.13
C ALA A 42 20.61 15.43 -38.35
N SER A 43 21.94 15.34 -38.19
CA SER A 43 22.90 15.49 -39.32
C SER A 43 23.74 14.25 -39.67
N PHE A 44 23.58 13.13 -38.97
CA PHE A 44 24.17 11.85 -39.42
C PHE A 44 23.20 11.11 -40.36
N HIS A 45 23.00 11.73 -41.52
CA HIS A 45 22.50 11.06 -42.72
C HIS A 45 23.69 10.29 -43.33
N ASP A 46 24.03 9.15 -42.73
CA ASP A 46 24.96 8.21 -43.36
C ASP A 46 24.17 7.32 -44.32
N GLN A 47 24.40 7.58 -45.60
CA GLN A 47 23.94 6.81 -46.73
C GLN A 47 24.47 5.39 -46.63
N SER A 48 23.68 4.47 -46.10
CA SER A 48 23.81 3.04 -46.40
C SER A 48 22.47 2.33 -46.29
N ASP A 49 21.50 2.79 -47.09
CA ASP A 49 20.47 1.92 -47.65
C ASP A 49 21.14 0.92 -48.62
N VAL A 50 21.86 -0.05 -48.06
CA VAL A 50 22.09 -1.31 -48.75
C VAL A 50 20.83 -2.13 -48.53
N LYS A 51 19.89 -1.99 -49.46
CA LYS A 51 18.83 -2.98 -49.69
C LYS A 51 19.49 -4.35 -49.80
N SER A 52 19.43 -5.13 -48.73
CA SER A 52 19.70 -6.56 -48.77
C SER A 52 18.57 -7.19 -49.60
N ASN A 53 18.81 -7.26 -50.91
CA ASN A 53 18.13 -8.18 -51.81
C ASN A 53 18.16 -9.57 -51.16
N GLU A 54 16.98 -10.11 -50.86
CA GLU A 54 16.75 -11.55 -50.80
C GLU A 54 17.16 -12.14 -52.15
N ASN A 55 18.41 -12.57 -52.27
CA ASN A 55 18.83 -13.50 -53.29
C ASN A 55 19.06 -14.84 -52.59
N ASP A 56 18.13 -15.76 -52.84
CA ASP A 56 18.31 -17.20 -52.72
C ASP A 56 19.66 -17.61 -53.33
N PRO A 57 20.62 -18.15 -52.55
CA PRO A 57 21.75 -18.81 -53.14
C PRO A 57 21.31 -20.21 -53.51
N LYS A 58 21.08 -20.41 -54.81
CA LYS A 58 21.14 -21.74 -55.43
C LYS A 58 22.41 -22.43 -54.97
N GLN A 59 22.22 -23.62 -54.41
CA GLN A 59 23.26 -24.58 -54.12
C GLN A 59 24.06 -24.89 -55.40
N GLU A 60 25.20 -24.25 -55.59
CA GLU A 60 26.24 -24.74 -56.48
C GLU A 60 27.27 -25.54 -55.67
N ASN A 61 27.19 -26.84 -55.91
CA ASN A 61 27.96 -27.91 -55.31
C ASN A 61 29.36 -27.92 -55.94
N ILE A 62 30.24 -27.04 -55.47
CA ILE A 62 31.66 -27.05 -55.84
C ILE A 62 32.39 -27.91 -54.81
N LYS A 63 32.64 -29.17 -55.19
CA LYS A 63 33.64 -30.02 -54.54
C LYS A 63 35.03 -29.48 -54.91
N GLU A 64 35.53 -28.53 -54.14
CA GLU A 64 36.94 -28.15 -54.17
C GLU A 64 37.74 -29.06 -53.23
N GLU A 65 38.75 -29.71 -53.81
CA GLU A 65 39.68 -30.62 -53.16
C GLU A 65 40.39 -29.92 -52.00
N SER A 66 40.32 -30.54 -50.82
CA SER A 66 40.98 -30.08 -49.60
C SER A 66 42.50 -30.25 -49.70
N ILE A 67 43.19 -29.26 -50.27
CA ILE A 67 44.63 -29.12 -50.05
C ILE A 67 44.79 -28.55 -48.64
N LEU A 68 45.29 -29.40 -47.74
CA LEU A 68 45.54 -29.12 -46.32
C LEU A 68 46.63 -28.05 -46.16
N HIS A 69 46.31 -26.79 -46.48
CA HIS A 69 47.14 -25.64 -46.12
C HIS A 69 46.98 -25.45 -44.62
N GLN A 70 48.04 -25.77 -43.89
CA GLN A 70 48.17 -25.41 -42.49
C GLN A 70 48.14 -23.88 -42.41
N GLU A 71 46.96 -23.31 -42.14
CA GLU A 71 46.82 -21.86 -41.97
C GLU A 71 47.76 -21.43 -40.84
N ASP A 72 48.47 -20.32 -41.05
CA ASP A 72 49.36 -19.74 -40.05
C ASP A 72 48.55 -19.45 -38.77
N PRO A 73 48.96 -19.94 -37.59
CA PRO A 73 48.24 -19.72 -36.33
C PRO A 73 47.98 -18.23 -36.02
N ILE A 74 48.79 -17.32 -36.58
CA ILE A 74 48.58 -15.87 -36.47
C ILE A 74 47.29 -15.45 -37.20
N VAL A 75 46.98 -16.07 -38.35
CA VAL A 75 45.78 -15.76 -39.14
C VAL A 75 44.51 -16.21 -38.42
N GLU A 76 44.53 -17.39 -37.78
CA GLU A 76 43.40 -17.85 -36.95
C GLU A 76 43.16 -16.92 -35.74
N MET A 77 44.23 -16.46 -35.08
CA MET A 77 44.14 -15.50 -33.99
C MET A 77 43.50 -14.18 -34.44
N ILE A 78 43.91 -13.64 -35.61
CA ILE A 78 43.32 -12.41 -36.16
C ILE A 78 41.84 -12.60 -36.52
N LYS A 79 41.46 -13.76 -37.09
CA LYS A 79 40.05 -14.08 -37.38
C LYS A 79 39.22 -14.11 -36.09
N SER A 80 39.74 -14.71 -35.03
CA SER A 80 39.09 -14.76 -33.71
C SER A 80 38.88 -13.37 -33.11
N ILE A 81 39.94 -12.54 -33.07
CA ILE A 81 39.85 -11.16 -32.57
C ILE A 81 38.82 -10.35 -33.37
N ARG A 82 38.78 -10.50 -34.70
CA ARG A 82 37.80 -9.82 -35.55
C ARG A 82 36.37 -10.24 -35.22
N GLN A 83 36.12 -11.53 -34.97
CA GLN A 83 34.81 -12.03 -34.57
C GLN A 83 34.40 -11.47 -33.20
N GLU A 84 35.32 -11.43 -32.24
CA GLU A 84 35.09 -10.83 -30.92
C GLU A 84 34.76 -9.34 -31.02
N CYS A 85 35.49 -8.58 -31.86
CA CYS A 85 35.18 -7.16 -32.11
C CYS A 85 33.78 -6.96 -32.71
N ILE A 86 33.35 -7.82 -33.64
CA ILE A 86 32.00 -7.76 -34.24
C ILE A 86 30.94 -8.07 -33.19
N ALA A 87 31.15 -9.11 -32.37
CA ALA A 87 30.24 -9.48 -31.29
C ALA A 87 30.12 -8.36 -30.25
N SER A 88 31.26 -7.80 -29.82
CA SER A 88 31.32 -6.68 -28.87
C SER A 88 30.59 -5.44 -29.41
N LYS A 89 30.81 -5.07 -30.68
CA LYS A 89 30.11 -3.96 -31.33
C LYS A 89 28.59 -4.17 -31.39
N LYS A 90 28.13 -5.42 -31.60
CA LYS A 90 26.71 -5.78 -31.56
C LYS A 90 26.14 -5.61 -30.16
N THR A 91 26.85 -6.07 -29.12
CA THR A 91 26.44 -5.90 -27.72
C THR A 91 26.34 -4.42 -27.34
N ILE A 92 27.30 -3.59 -27.74
CA ILE A 92 27.27 -2.13 -27.48
C ILE A 92 26.03 -1.49 -28.10
N ARG A 93 25.69 -1.84 -29.34
CA ARG A 93 24.46 -1.32 -30.00
C ARG A 93 23.18 -1.75 -29.28
N ASN A 94 23.14 -2.99 -28.79
CA ASN A 94 22.00 -3.46 -28.01
C ASN A 94 21.86 -2.67 -26.70
N HIS A 95 22.96 -2.47 -25.96
CA HIS A 95 22.94 -1.65 -24.74
C HIS A 95 22.54 -0.19 -25.01
N GLN A 96 23.00 0.41 -26.13
CA GLN A 96 22.57 1.75 -26.53
C GLN A 96 21.06 1.81 -26.79
N LYS A 97 20.50 0.80 -27.46
CA LYS A 97 19.05 0.69 -27.66
C LYS A 97 18.29 0.54 -26.34
N ASP A 98 18.80 -0.28 -25.44
CA ASP A 98 18.18 -0.50 -24.13
C ASP A 98 18.19 0.77 -23.27
N LEU A 99 19.28 1.55 -23.30
CA LEU A 99 19.35 2.85 -22.60
C LEU A 99 18.31 3.84 -23.13
N VAL A 100 18.11 3.93 -24.44
CA VAL A 100 17.08 4.80 -25.03
C VAL A 100 15.68 4.35 -24.60
N ASN A 101 15.42 3.04 -24.60
CA ASN A 101 14.12 2.51 -24.15
C ASN A 101 13.86 2.80 -22.67
N ILE A 102 14.88 2.66 -21.81
CA ILE A 102 14.79 2.98 -20.38
C ILE A 102 14.51 4.48 -20.19
N GLN A 103 15.21 5.34 -20.92
CA GLN A 103 15.01 6.78 -20.86
C GLN A 103 13.59 7.17 -21.28
N GLN A 104 13.06 6.58 -22.36
CA GLN A 104 11.68 6.81 -22.79
C GLN A 104 10.65 6.33 -21.76
N ALA A 105 10.87 5.16 -21.14
CA ALA A 105 10.00 4.65 -20.09
C ALA A 105 10.00 5.55 -18.84
N GLN A 106 11.17 6.09 -18.47
CA GLN A 106 11.30 7.04 -17.37
C GLN A 106 10.55 8.36 -17.68
N GLN A 107 10.70 8.89 -18.90
CA GLN A 107 9.97 10.09 -19.32
C GLN A 107 8.46 9.89 -19.26
N ALA A 108 7.96 8.76 -19.79
CA ALA A 108 6.53 8.44 -19.76
C ALA A 108 5.98 8.32 -18.32
N SER A 109 6.79 7.76 -17.40
CA SER A 109 6.45 7.69 -15.97
C SER A 109 6.38 9.07 -15.32
N MET A 110 7.33 9.97 -15.62
CA MET A 110 7.31 11.35 -15.12
C MET A 110 6.08 12.12 -15.65
N ASP A 111 5.75 11.96 -16.93
CA ASP A 111 4.55 12.59 -17.52
C ASP A 111 3.25 12.09 -16.86
N GLN A 112 3.21 10.81 -16.46
CA GLN A 112 2.08 10.26 -15.70
C GLN A 112 1.99 10.85 -14.29
N LEU A 113 3.12 11.03 -13.60
CA LEU A 113 3.15 11.68 -12.29
C LEU A 113 2.68 13.14 -12.37
N ILE A 114 3.12 13.89 -13.39
CA ILE A 114 2.66 15.28 -13.61
C ILE A 114 1.14 15.33 -13.75
N LYS A 115 0.55 14.44 -14.55
CA LYS A 115 -0.92 14.36 -14.69
C LYS A 115 -1.63 14.02 -13.39
N GLN A 116 -1.04 13.18 -12.55
CA GLN A 116 -1.58 12.87 -11.23
C GLN A 116 -1.52 14.08 -10.29
N PHE A 117 -0.41 14.83 -10.30
CA PHE A 117 -0.29 16.07 -9.53
C PHE A 117 -1.32 17.12 -9.95
N ASP A 118 -1.53 17.32 -11.27
CA ASP A 118 -2.55 18.23 -11.78
C ASP A 118 -3.96 17.85 -11.30
N HIS A 119 -4.27 16.54 -11.29
CA HIS A 119 -5.55 16.04 -10.80
C HIS A 119 -5.75 16.31 -9.30
N VAL A 120 -4.71 16.06 -8.49
CA VAL A 120 -4.74 16.33 -7.04
C VAL A 120 -4.87 17.83 -6.78
N HIS A 121 -4.17 18.68 -7.53
CA HIS A 121 -4.28 20.13 -7.42
C HIS A 121 -5.72 20.61 -7.68
N GLN A 122 -6.35 20.13 -8.75
CA GLN A 122 -7.76 20.43 -9.03
C GLN A 122 -8.72 19.96 -7.94
N LEU A 123 -8.43 18.82 -7.28
CA LEU A 123 -9.24 18.34 -6.17
C LEU A 123 -9.13 19.27 -4.94
N ILE A 124 -7.91 19.72 -4.64
CA ILE A 124 -7.65 20.68 -3.54
C ILE A 124 -8.38 22.00 -3.80
N GLU A 125 -8.30 22.53 -5.02
CA GLU A 125 -9.03 23.75 -5.41
C GLU A 125 -10.54 23.60 -5.20
N ARG A 126 -11.15 22.49 -5.64
CA ARG A 126 -12.59 22.22 -5.42
C ARG A 126 -12.94 22.13 -3.94
N GLN A 127 -12.10 21.51 -3.12
CA GLN A 127 -12.34 21.42 -1.68
C GLN A 127 -12.24 22.79 -1.02
N GLN A 128 -11.29 23.62 -1.43
CA GLN A 128 -11.13 24.99 -0.94
C GLN A 128 -12.34 25.87 -1.33
N GLU A 129 -12.84 25.75 -2.56
CA GLU A 129 -14.06 26.43 -3.00
C GLU A 129 -15.27 26.03 -2.15
N GLU A 130 -15.43 24.73 -1.87
CA GLU A 130 -16.54 24.25 -1.05
C GLU A 130 -16.45 24.71 0.40
N LEU A 131 -15.24 24.72 0.98
CA LEU A 131 -14.99 25.24 2.31
C LEU A 131 -15.29 26.76 2.39
N ASN A 132 -14.91 27.52 1.36
CA ASN A 132 -15.24 28.94 1.25
C ASN A 132 -16.75 29.16 1.18
N LYS A 133 -17.50 28.33 0.42
CA LYS A 133 -18.97 28.40 0.40
C LYS A 133 -19.56 28.16 1.79
N GLN A 134 -19.10 27.13 2.50
CA GLN A 134 -19.57 26.85 3.87
C GLN A 134 -19.29 28.02 4.82
N TYR A 135 -18.11 28.62 4.71
CA TYR A 135 -17.75 29.81 5.49
C TYR A 135 -18.70 30.97 5.23
N THR A 136 -18.99 31.29 3.96
CA THR A 136 -19.96 32.35 3.62
C THR A 136 -21.39 32.05 4.11
N MET A 137 -21.79 30.77 4.15
CA MET A 137 -23.09 30.38 4.69
C MET A 137 -23.17 30.57 6.21
N LEU A 138 -22.10 30.22 6.92
CA LEU A 138 -22.01 30.44 8.36
C LEU A 138 -22.00 31.92 8.70
N ASP A 139 -21.27 32.74 7.95
CA ASP A 139 -21.24 34.19 8.13
C ASP A 139 -22.64 34.80 7.93
N LYS A 140 -23.38 34.39 6.90
CA LYS A 140 -24.79 34.79 6.70
C LYS A 140 -25.70 34.40 7.88
N ARG A 141 -25.52 33.20 8.43
CA ARG A 141 -26.29 32.73 9.61
C ARG A 141 -25.93 33.52 10.86
N GLN A 142 -24.65 33.79 11.07
CA GLN A 142 -24.16 34.60 12.18
C GLN A 142 -24.75 36.00 12.12
N ASN A 143 -24.65 36.67 10.96
CA ASN A 143 -25.28 37.97 10.72
C ASN A 143 -26.80 37.93 10.97
N SER A 144 -27.49 36.84 10.60
CA SER A 144 -28.93 36.68 10.89
C SER A 144 -29.21 36.57 12.39
N ILE A 145 -28.39 35.83 13.16
CA ILE A 145 -28.51 35.74 14.62
C ILE A 145 -28.28 37.11 15.26
N ASP A 146 -27.24 37.82 14.82
CA ASP A 146 -26.87 39.14 15.35
C ASP A 146 -27.97 40.18 15.09
N THR A 147 -28.73 40.07 13.98
CA THR A 147 -29.92 40.91 13.76
C THR A 147 -31.11 40.58 14.66
N LEU A 148 -31.23 39.33 15.14
CA LEU A 148 -32.35 38.90 15.98
C LEU A 148 -32.12 39.14 17.48
N LEU A 149 -30.86 39.08 17.94
CA LEU A 149 -30.50 39.26 19.35
C LEU A 149 -31.02 40.55 20.01
N PRO A 150 -31.01 41.74 19.36
CA PRO A 150 -31.56 42.97 19.93
C PRO A 150 -33.05 42.88 20.24
N THR A 151 -33.80 42.06 19.48
CA THR A 151 -35.26 41.92 19.62
C THR A 151 -35.64 41.15 20.88
N ILE A 152 -34.80 40.22 21.33
CA ILE A 152 -35.05 39.35 22.48
C ILE A 152 -34.66 40.04 23.80
N SER A 153 -33.70 40.96 23.77
CA SER A 153 -33.18 41.70 24.94
C SER A 153 -34.22 42.55 25.69
N ASN A 154 -35.41 42.80 25.13
CA ASN A 154 -36.47 43.58 25.80
C ASN A 154 -37.57 42.72 26.47
N GLY A 155 -37.47 41.38 26.42
CA GLY A 155 -38.42 40.47 27.05
C GLY A 155 -37.96 39.99 28.43
N SER A 156 -38.41 40.63 29.50
CA SER A 156 -38.22 40.19 30.90
C SER A 156 -38.86 38.82 31.14
N ILE A 157 -38.06 37.74 31.14
CA ILE A 157 -38.52 36.38 31.47
C ILE A 157 -38.10 36.01 32.88
N LYS A 158 -39.11 35.83 33.76
CA LYS A 158 -38.97 35.36 35.15
C LYS A 158 -38.56 33.88 35.19
N LYS A 159 -37.38 33.59 35.73
CA LYS A 159 -36.85 32.22 35.97
C LYS A 159 -37.68 31.47 37.02
N ARG A 160 -38.07 30.23 36.70
CA ARG A 160 -38.65 29.26 37.66
C ARG A 160 -37.64 28.15 37.91
N VAL A 161 -37.25 27.99 39.18
CA VAL A 161 -36.31 27.00 39.68
C VAL A 161 -37.10 25.76 40.14
N VAL A 162 -36.73 24.56 39.69
CA VAL A 162 -37.19 23.30 40.26
C VAL A 162 -35.98 22.35 40.33
N GLY A 163 -35.76 21.80 41.52
CA GLY A 163 -34.70 20.85 41.83
C GLY A 163 -35.24 19.49 42.27
N THR A 164 -34.37 18.76 43.00
CA THR A 164 -34.46 17.43 43.65
C THR A 164 -34.30 16.23 42.69
N SER A 165 -33.19 15.47 42.71
CA SER A 165 -32.56 14.62 43.73
C SER A 165 -33.33 13.31 44.01
N SER A 166 -32.77 12.17 43.58
CA SER A 166 -33.03 10.87 44.22
C SER A 166 -31.82 9.94 44.05
N LYS A 167 -31.42 9.35 45.18
CA LYS A 167 -30.37 8.35 45.32
C LYS A 167 -30.94 6.97 44.99
N GLN A 168 -30.26 6.18 44.16
CA GLN A 168 -30.58 4.77 43.94
C GLN A 168 -29.42 3.85 44.33
N VAL A 169 -29.80 2.72 44.93
CA VAL A 169 -29.00 1.70 45.60
C VAL A 169 -28.59 0.63 44.58
N ASN A 170 -27.28 0.43 44.40
CA ASN A 170 -26.73 -0.56 43.46
C ASN A 170 -26.63 -1.96 44.09
N LYS A 171 -27.62 -2.82 43.84
CA LYS A 171 -27.50 -4.29 44.00
C LYS A 171 -26.84 -4.86 42.75
N ARG A 172 -25.63 -5.40 42.90
CA ARG A 172 -24.82 -6.01 41.85
C ARG A 172 -25.33 -7.43 41.55
N LEU A 173 -26.36 -7.52 40.70
CA LEU A 173 -26.77 -8.77 40.06
C LEU A 173 -25.69 -9.18 39.05
N LYS A 174 -25.25 -10.45 39.10
CA LYS A 174 -24.47 -11.06 38.02
C LYS A 174 -25.36 -11.11 36.79
N ALA A 175 -25.10 -10.20 35.86
CA ALA A 175 -25.74 -10.18 34.56
C ALA A 175 -25.31 -11.45 33.82
N GLU A 176 -26.28 -12.32 33.49
CA GLU A 176 -26.13 -13.17 32.32
C GLU A 176 -26.06 -12.23 31.12
N ASP A 177 -25.00 -12.37 30.32
CA ASP A 177 -24.73 -11.49 29.20
C ASP A 177 -25.96 -11.48 28.28
N PRO A 178 -26.70 -10.35 28.18
CA PRO A 178 -27.81 -10.27 27.26
C PRO A 178 -27.24 -10.47 25.87
N ILE A 179 -27.62 -11.58 25.22
CA ILE A 179 -27.40 -11.81 23.80
C ILE A 179 -28.20 -10.72 23.09
N THR A 180 -27.57 -9.56 22.96
CA THR A 180 -28.10 -8.42 22.24
C THR A 180 -28.02 -8.85 20.80
N LEU A 181 -29.14 -9.34 20.26
CA LEU A 181 -29.32 -9.59 18.84
C LEU A 181 -29.27 -8.22 18.16
N VAL A 182 -28.04 -7.72 17.94
CA VAL A 182 -27.79 -6.57 17.09
C VAL A 182 -28.46 -6.89 15.76
N PRO A 183 -29.32 -5.99 15.24
CA PRO A 183 -29.90 -6.16 13.91
C PRO A 183 -28.80 -6.59 12.96
N LYS A 184 -29.01 -7.70 12.25
CA LYS A 184 -28.13 -8.10 11.15
C LYS A 184 -28.22 -6.98 10.12
N ASP A 185 -27.42 -5.95 10.29
CA ASP A 185 -27.14 -4.99 9.24
C ASP A 185 -26.72 -5.83 8.05
N LYS A 186 -27.46 -5.66 6.95
CA LYS A 186 -27.21 -6.40 5.73
C LYS A 186 -25.88 -5.88 5.18
N PHE A 187 -24.78 -6.47 5.65
CA PHE A 187 -23.47 -6.22 5.09
C PHE A 187 -23.53 -6.55 3.60
N ILE A 188 -22.96 -5.67 2.79
CA ILE A 188 -22.85 -5.89 1.35
C ILE A 188 -22.05 -7.18 1.14
N GLU A 189 -22.59 -8.09 0.33
CA GLU A 189 -21.89 -9.30 -0.07
C GLU A 189 -20.76 -8.92 -1.02
N ILE A 190 -19.55 -8.86 -0.47
CA ILE A 190 -18.34 -8.64 -1.24
C ILE A 190 -17.91 -10.00 -1.84
N PRO A 191 -17.76 -10.11 -3.16
CA PRO A 191 -17.37 -11.35 -3.80
C PRO A 191 -15.94 -11.74 -3.42
N HIS A 192 -15.68 -13.05 -3.34
CA HIS A 192 -14.32 -13.56 -3.14
C HIS A 192 -13.41 -13.14 -4.29
N THR A 193 -12.25 -12.59 -3.94
CA THR A 193 -11.21 -12.30 -4.92
C THR A 193 -10.36 -13.56 -5.11
N LYS A 194 -10.25 -14.04 -6.35
CA LYS A 194 -9.29 -15.09 -6.69
C LYS A 194 -7.88 -14.52 -6.64
N PHE A 195 -7.01 -15.11 -5.83
CA PHE A 195 -5.62 -14.72 -5.70
C PHE A 195 -4.76 -15.94 -5.36
N GLN A 196 -3.45 -15.78 -5.50
CA GLN A 196 -2.47 -16.78 -5.12
C GLN A 196 -1.43 -16.12 -4.21
N TRP A 197 -0.69 -16.92 -3.46
CA TRP A 197 0.49 -16.42 -2.75
C TRP A 197 1.61 -16.10 -3.73
N ASP A 198 2.25 -14.95 -3.55
CA ASP A 198 3.31 -14.52 -4.43
C ASP A 198 4.63 -15.21 -4.05
N LEU A 199 5.18 -16.00 -4.99
CA LEU A 199 6.44 -16.72 -4.82
C LEU A 199 7.61 -15.76 -4.57
N ASP A 200 7.58 -14.58 -5.17
CA ASP A 200 8.62 -13.57 -5.07
C ASP A 200 8.46 -12.70 -3.82
N ARG A 201 7.33 -12.79 -3.12
CA ARG A 201 7.03 -12.06 -1.87
C ARG A 201 6.80 -13.02 -0.71
N CYS A 202 7.62 -14.07 -0.67
CA CYS A 202 7.65 -15.05 0.40
C CYS A 202 8.92 -14.86 1.23
N GLY A 203 8.76 -14.67 2.55
CA GLY A 203 9.87 -14.61 3.48
C GLY A 203 10.69 -15.91 3.51
N PRO A 204 11.91 -15.85 4.08
CA PRO A 204 12.91 -16.92 3.96
C PRO A 204 12.60 -18.15 4.81
N TYR A 205 11.65 -18.05 5.75
CA TYR A 205 11.27 -19.13 6.66
C TYR A 205 9.91 -19.74 6.30
N ALA A 206 9.44 -19.50 5.07
CA ALA A 206 8.31 -20.19 4.50
C ALA A 206 8.58 -20.62 3.06
N PHE A 207 7.81 -21.60 2.61
CA PHE A 207 7.69 -21.90 1.19
C PHE A 207 6.22 -22.04 0.83
N ILE A 208 5.95 -21.85 -0.46
CA ILE A 208 4.62 -21.91 -1.03
C ILE A 208 4.49 -23.21 -1.82
N ARG A 209 3.35 -23.90 -1.68
CA ARG A 209 3.04 -25.18 -2.33
C ARG A 209 1.61 -25.19 -2.87
N ASN A 210 1.22 -26.30 -3.49
CA ASN A 210 -0.13 -26.53 -4.04
C ASN A 210 -0.55 -25.44 -5.04
N ASN A 211 0.28 -25.22 -6.07
CA ASN A 211 0.04 -24.19 -7.09
C ASN A 211 -0.20 -22.80 -6.49
N ALA A 212 0.63 -22.43 -5.51
CA ALA A 212 0.54 -21.17 -4.80
C ALA A 212 -0.69 -20.93 -3.92
N HIS A 213 -1.39 -21.99 -3.48
CA HIS A 213 -2.52 -21.88 -2.55
C HIS A 213 -2.15 -22.09 -1.08
N SER A 214 -1.06 -22.80 -0.79
CA SER A 214 -0.69 -23.13 0.60
C SER A 214 0.67 -22.57 0.97
N ILE A 215 0.77 -21.96 2.13
CA ILE A 215 2.03 -21.56 2.77
C ILE A 215 2.36 -22.58 3.85
N TYR A 216 3.64 -22.94 3.96
CA TYR A 216 4.17 -23.71 5.07
C TYR A 216 5.39 -23.03 5.68
N THR A 217 5.39 -22.76 6.99
CA THR A 217 6.54 -22.18 7.70
C THR A 217 7.50 -23.26 8.19
N THR A 218 8.79 -23.14 7.89
CA THR A 218 9.81 -24.18 8.15
C THR A 218 10.60 -23.94 9.43
N GLN A 219 10.84 -22.68 9.78
CA GLN A 219 11.69 -22.29 10.90
C GLN A 219 11.02 -21.21 11.74
N ALA A 220 11.51 -21.05 12.98
CA ALA A 220 11.06 -19.96 13.82
C ALA A 220 11.82 -18.69 13.45
N GLY A 221 11.11 -17.59 13.27
CA GLY A 221 11.64 -16.33 12.79
C GLY A 221 10.57 -15.52 12.08
N TRP A 222 10.75 -14.20 12.04
CA TRP A 222 9.81 -13.31 11.36
C TRP A 222 9.73 -13.65 9.87
N ASN A 223 8.53 -14.01 9.44
CA ASN A 223 8.23 -14.39 8.08
C ASN A 223 6.97 -13.67 7.62
N VAL A 224 6.99 -13.18 6.39
CA VAL A 224 5.88 -12.48 5.76
C VAL A 224 5.61 -13.14 4.43
N VAL A 225 4.34 -13.36 4.11
CA VAL A 225 3.92 -13.78 2.77
C VAL A 225 2.80 -12.88 2.31
N VAL A 226 2.88 -12.41 1.06
CA VAL A 226 1.93 -11.49 0.45
C VAL A 226 1.27 -12.14 -0.76
N GLY A 227 0.00 -11.82 -1.03
CA GLY A 227 -0.71 -12.25 -2.23
C GLY A 227 -0.19 -11.58 -3.50
N THR A 228 -0.42 -12.21 -4.66
CA THR A 228 0.00 -11.72 -5.98
C THR A 228 -0.75 -10.46 -6.42
N CYS A 229 -1.99 -10.29 -5.97
CA CYS A 229 -2.85 -9.18 -6.34
C CYS A 229 -3.59 -8.59 -5.14
N THR A 230 -4.22 -7.44 -5.36
CA THR A 230 -5.11 -6.82 -4.38
C THR A 230 -6.38 -7.65 -4.22
N ALA A 231 -6.90 -7.74 -2.99
CA ALA A 231 -8.14 -8.45 -2.72
C ALA A 231 -9.08 -7.62 -1.85
N LYS A 232 -10.38 -7.72 -2.13
CA LYS A 232 -11.42 -7.20 -1.24
C LYS A 232 -11.89 -8.26 -0.25
N ARG A 233 -11.84 -9.53 -0.64
CA ARG A 233 -12.21 -10.65 0.23
C ARG A 233 -11.37 -11.86 -0.08
N PHE A 234 -10.86 -12.48 0.96
CA PHE A 234 -10.21 -13.79 0.87
C PHE A 234 -10.51 -14.64 2.10
N ALA A 235 -10.42 -15.96 1.95
CA ALA A 235 -10.54 -16.90 3.06
C ALA A 235 -9.36 -17.84 3.08
N VAL A 236 -8.93 -18.18 4.30
CA VAL A 236 -7.85 -19.14 4.52
C VAL A 236 -8.23 -20.14 5.59
N GLN A 237 -7.91 -21.41 5.34
CA GLN A 237 -7.92 -22.46 6.35
C GLN A 237 -6.59 -22.45 7.10
N ILE A 238 -6.69 -22.55 8.43
CA ILE A 238 -5.55 -22.39 9.33
C ILE A 238 -5.18 -23.75 9.92
N THR A 239 -3.91 -24.11 9.84
CA THR A 239 -3.32 -25.25 10.55
C THR A 239 -2.19 -24.75 11.45
N LEU A 240 -2.47 -24.71 12.76
CA LEU A 240 -1.52 -24.26 13.77
C LEU A 240 -0.66 -25.43 14.28
N PRO A 241 0.61 -25.17 14.66
CA PRO A 241 1.45 -26.19 15.28
C PRO A 241 0.97 -26.51 16.70
N LYS A 242 1.16 -27.76 17.13
CA LYS A 242 0.79 -28.26 18.48
C LYS A 242 1.71 -27.76 19.60
N ASN A 243 2.46 -26.68 19.37
CA ASN A 243 3.40 -26.13 20.34
C ASN A 243 2.68 -25.29 21.41
N LYS A 244 3.32 -25.15 22.59
CA LYS A 244 2.83 -24.29 23.68
C LYS A 244 3.15 -22.81 23.48
N TYR A 245 4.02 -22.48 22.52
CA TYR A 245 4.43 -21.12 22.26
C TYR A 245 3.28 -20.32 21.66
N VAL A 246 3.10 -19.10 22.16
CA VAL A 246 2.05 -18.16 21.71
C VAL A 246 2.72 -17.02 20.94
N ASN A 247 3.47 -17.38 19.91
CA ASN A 247 4.11 -16.39 19.05
C ASN A 247 3.10 -15.77 18.10
N THR A 248 3.48 -14.65 17.49
CA THR A 248 2.61 -13.91 16.58
C THR A 248 2.34 -14.70 15.30
N ILE A 249 1.04 -14.85 15.00
CA ILE A 249 0.54 -15.25 13.69
C ILE A 249 -0.59 -14.27 13.38
N ALA A 250 -0.35 -13.36 12.44
CA ALA A 250 -1.26 -12.29 12.09
C ALA A 250 -1.67 -12.44 10.63
N ILE A 251 -2.98 -12.37 10.37
CA ILE A 251 -3.57 -12.54 9.03
C ILE A 251 -4.46 -11.33 8.76
N GLY A 252 -4.36 -10.77 7.56
CA GLY A 252 -5.20 -9.66 7.15
C GLY A 252 -4.70 -9.01 5.87
N PHE A 253 -4.69 -7.69 5.85
CA PHE A 253 -4.36 -6.90 4.67
C PHE A 253 -3.13 -6.02 4.92
N THR A 254 -2.29 -5.87 3.89
CA THR A 254 -1.19 -4.90 3.85
C THR A 254 -1.39 -3.92 2.71
N HIS A 255 -0.99 -2.67 2.92
CA HIS A 255 -0.88 -1.67 1.85
C HIS A 255 0.53 -1.57 1.24
N GLU A 256 1.52 -2.27 1.82
CA GLU A 256 2.93 -2.20 1.43
C GLU A 256 3.39 -3.57 0.92
N PRO A 257 3.20 -3.93 -0.37
CA PRO A 257 3.49 -5.28 -0.84
C PRO A 257 4.95 -5.71 -0.71
N ASN A 258 5.90 -4.78 -0.51
CA ASN A 258 7.34 -5.05 -0.42
C ASN A 258 7.86 -5.23 1.02
N PHE A 259 7.02 -5.08 2.05
CA PHE A 259 7.46 -5.16 3.45
C PHE A 259 7.94 -6.54 3.89
N TRP A 260 7.75 -7.57 3.06
CA TRP A 260 8.29 -8.92 3.29
C TRP A 260 9.81 -8.97 3.37
N ARG A 261 10.50 -7.96 2.82
CA ARG A 261 11.97 -7.84 2.84
C ARG A 261 12.53 -7.37 4.18
N ASP A 262 11.71 -6.69 5.00
CA ASP A 262 12.17 -6.05 6.23
C ASP A 262 12.74 -7.03 7.27
N PRO A 263 12.11 -8.20 7.53
CA PRO A 263 12.67 -9.22 8.39
C PRO A 263 14.02 -9.76 7.91
N ILE A 264 14.22 -9.82 6.59
CA ILE A 264 15.41 -10.40 5.96
C ILE A 264 16.60 -9.48 6.15
N ASN A 265 16.43 -8.19 5.82
CA ASN A 265 17.55 -7.26 5.74
C ASN A 265 18.11 -6.87 7.11
N LYS A 266 17.28 -6.90 8.16
CA LYS A 266 17.63 -6.34 9.47
C LYS A 266 17.78 -7.39 10.57
N HIS A 267 17.42 -8.65 10.31
CA HIS A 267 17.27 -9.72 11.30
C HIS A 267 16.76 -9.22 12.67
N PRO A 268 15.67 -8.44 12.70
CA PRO A 268 15.34 -7.72 13.92
C PRO A 268 14.73 -8.69 14.94
N LYS A 269 15.09 -8.53 16.22
CA LYS A 269 14.43 -9.27 17.31
C LYS A 269 12.93 -8.91 17.38
N VAL A 270 12.59 -7.68 17.04
CA VAL A 270 11.22 -7.13 17.07
C VAL A 270 10.87 -6.63 15.67
N PHE A 271 9.73 -7.05 15.13
CA PHE A 271 9.27 -6.67 13.80
C PHE A 271 7.94 -5.90 13.89
N PHE A 272 7.96 -4.63 13.50
CA PHE A 272 6.83 -3.71 13.61
C PHE A 272 5.90 -3.77 12.38
N PHE A 273 5.34 -4.94 12.11
CA PHE A 273 4.44 -5.14 10.97
C PHE A 273 3.10 -4.41 11.13
N ASN A 274 2.74 -3.98 12.34
CA ASN A 274 1.51 -3.25 12.61
C ASN A 274 1.44 -1.90 11.87
N HIS A 275 2.57 -1.33 11.44
CA HIS A 275 2.58 -0.11 10.63
C HIS A 275 2.26 -0.34 9.15
N THR A 276 2.34 -1.58 8.66
CA THR A 276 2.23 -1.87 7.23
C THR A 276 0.84 -2.36 6.82
N GLY A 277 -0.09 -2.50 7.76
CA GLY A 277 -1.41 -3.04 7.46
C GLY A 277 -2.32 -3.25 8.67
N TRP A 278 -3.37 -4.05 8.43
CA TRP A 278 -4.43 -4.36 9.37
C TRP A 278 -4.59 -5.86 9.48
N TYR A 279 -4.26 -6.40 10.64
CA TYR A 279 -4.16 -7.82 10.85
C TYR A 279 -4.91 -8.26 12.10
N MET A 280 -5.39 -9.49 12.11
CA MET A 280 -5.84 -10.17 13.31
C MET A 280 -4.78 -11.17 13.76
N ASN A 281 -4.29 -11.04 14.99
CA ASN A 281 -3.45 -12.06 15.61
C ASN A 281 -4.30 -13.24 16.04
N ILE A 282 -4.30 -14.30 15.24
CA ILE A 282 -5.22 -15.44 15.39
C ILE A 282 -4.99 -16.25 16.67
N ARG A 283 -3.77 -16.22 17.23
CA ARG A 283 -3.45 -16.93 18.48
C ARG A 283 -3.88 -16.17 19.72
N LYS A 284 -3.96 -14.85 19.65
CA LYS A 284 -4.39 -14.01 20.76
C LYS A 284 -5.85 -13.59 20.64
N GLY A 285 -6.39 -13.55 19.42
CA GLY A 285 -7.69 -12.95 19.14
C GLY A 285 -7.65 -11.42 19.22
N THR A 286 -6.48 -10.82 18.98
CA THR A 286 -6.23 -9.38 19.07
C THR A 286 -6.07 -8.76 17.69
N LEU A 287 -6.28 -7.45 17.57
CA LEU A 287 -6.03 -6.66 16.37
C LEU A 287 -4.63 -6.06 16.41
N CYS A 288 -3.99 -6.02 15.24
CA CYS A 288 -2.67 -5.45 15.02
C CYS A 288 -2.75 -4.46 13.85
N SER A 289 -2.59 -3.17 14.14
CA SER A 289 -2.45 -2.07 13.18
C SER A 289 -1.72 -0.91 13.85
N ARG A 290 -1.50 0.20 13.14
CA ARG A 290 -0.85 1.39 13.70
C ARG A 290 -1.55 1.91 14.95
N ASP A 291 -2.89 1.89 14.95
CA ASP A 291 -3.72 2.43 16.04
C ASP A 291 -4.21 1.34 17.02
N HIS A 292 -3.91 0.06 16.72
CA HIS A 292 -4.35 -1.07 17.52
C HIS A 292 -3.15 -1.99 17.75
N ASP A 293 -2.45 -1.80 18.87
CA ASP A 293 -1.41 -2.72 19.30
C ASP A 293 -1.99 -3.74 20.29
N ASP A 294 -2.25 -4.95 19.82
CA ASP A 294 -2.79 -6.07 20.60
C ASP A 294 -4.17 -5.78 21.26
N SER A 295 -5.02 -4.98 20.63
CA SER A 295 -6.37 -4.69 21.11
C SER A 295 -7.27 -5.94 21.08
N PRO A 296 -7.95 -6.34 22.17
CA PRO A 296 -8.84 -7.51 22.18
C PRO A 296 -10.00 -7.37 21.18
N PHE A 297 -10.31 -8.45 20.45
CA PHE A 297 -11.38 -8.42 19.45
C PHE A 297 -12.22 -9.69 19.42
N ALA A 298 -11.59 -10.86 19.31
CA ALA A 298 -12.30 -12.13 19.24
C ALA A 298 -11.63 -13.20 20.09
N SER A 299 -12.25 -14.37 20.16
CA SER A 299 -11.61 -15.55 20.74
C SER A 299 -10.51 -16.09 19.82
N LYS A 300 -9.57 -16.83 20.40
CA LYS A 300 -8.46 -17.46 19.68
C LYS A 300 -8.99 -18.46 18.64
N LEU A 301 -8.36 -18.49 17.47
CA LEU A 301 -8.62 -19.49 16.45
C LEU A 301 -7.82 -20.77 16.74
N LYS A 302 -8.32 -21.88 16.20
CA LYS A 302 -7.77 -23.23 16.33
C LYS A 302 -7.43 -23.79 14.95
N SER A 303 -6.59 -24.82 14.91
CA SER A 303 -6.36 -25.57 13.68
C SER A 303 -7.68 -26.12 13.13
N GLY A 304 -7.88 -26.00 11.82
CA GLY A 304 -9.12 -26.35 11.12
C GLY A 304 -10.09 -25.18 10.93
N ASP A 305 -9.95 -24.09 11.70
CA ASP A 305 -10.78 -22.89 11.49
C ASP A 305 -10.48 -22.24 10.14
N VAL A 306 -11.53 -21.65 9.56
CA VAL A 306 -11.47 -20.80 8.39
C VAL A 306 -11.61 -19.34 8.83
N LEU A 307 -10.66 -18.51 8.44
CA LEU A 307 -10.72 -17.06 8.62
C LEU A 307 -10.95 -16.39 7.27
N SER A 308 -12.06 -15.68 7.15
CA SER A 308 -12.33 -14.82 6.00
C SER A 308 -12.08 -13.37 6.38
N SER A 309 -11.26 -12.68 5.60
CA SER A 309 -10.98 -11.25 5.74
C SER A 309 -11.73 -10.49 4.66
N ILE A 310 -12.50 -9.48 5.04
CA ILE A 310 -13.34 -8.70 4.13
C ILE A 310 -13.04 -7.22 4.30
N TRP A 311 -12.61 -6.58 3.23
CA TRP A 311 -12.41 -5.15 3.09
C TRP A 311 -13.56 -4.54 2.30
N ASP A 312 -14.31 -3.66 2.96
CA ASP A 312 -15.31 -2.79 2.37
C ASP A 312 -14.67 -1.44 2.08
N ASP A 313 -14.37 -1.19 0.81
CA ASP A 313 -13.73 0.05 0.35
C ASP A 313 -14.67 1.25 0.37
N VAL A 314 -15.97 1.02 0.26
CA VAL A 314 -16.99 2.08 0.28
C VAL A 314 -17.09 2.69 1.68
N HIS A 315 -17.13 1.85 2.71
CA HIS A 315 -17.21 2.30 4.11
C HIS A 315 -15.85 2.45 4.77
N GLY A 316 -14.77 2.06 4.09
CA GLY A 316 -13.41 2.06 4.63
C GLY A 316 -13.27 1.20 5.89
N THR A 317 -13.85 -0.01 5.86
CA THR A 317 -13.84 -0.94 7.00
C THR A 317 -13.25 -2.29 6.64
N ILE A 318 -12.66 -2.96 7.64
CA ILE A 318 -12.28 -4.37 7.54
C ILE A 318 -13.00 -5.14 8.64
N ARG A 319 -13.56 -6.29 8.28
CA ARG A 319 -14.18 -7.26 9.19
C ARG A 319 -13.63 -8.65 8.95
N PHE A 320 -13.81 -9.51 9.94
CA PHE A 320 -13.38 -10.90 9.89
C PHE A 320 -14.54 -11.84 10.16
N LEU A 321 -14.58 -12.97 9.45
CA LEU A 321 -15.51 -14.06 9.71
C LEU A 321 -14.70 -15.27 10.15
N ARG A 322 -15.23 -16.01 11.13
CA ARG A 322 -14.70 -17.32 11.54
C ARG A 322 -15.73 -18.37 11.18
N ASN A 323 -15.38 -19.30 10.28
CA ASN A 323 -16.29 -20.35 9.81
C ASN A 323 -17.66 -19.75 9.38
N ASP A 324 -17.60 -18.68 8.57
CA ASP A 324 -18.74 -17.88 8.10
C ASP A 324 -19.56 -17.13 9.17
N ILE A 325 -19.13 -17.14 10.43
CA ILE A 325 -19.71 -16.33 11.50
C ILE A 325 -19.00 -14.98 11.56
N ASP A 326 -19.74 -13.90 11.33
CA ASP A 326 -19.23 -12.52 11.42
C ASP A 326 -18.80 -12.19 12.86
N MET A 327 -17.56 -11.73 13.01
CA MET A 327 -16.99 -11.31 14.30
C MET A 327 -17.12 -9.79 14.53
N GLY A 328 -17.73 -9.07 13.59
CA GLY A 328 -17.92 -7.63 13.62
C GLY A 328 -16.82 -6.85 12.88
N VAL A 329 -16.99 -5.53 12.86
CA VAL A 329 -16.03 -4.62 12.22
C VAL A 329 -14.79 -4.49 13.10
N ALA A 330 -13.65 -4.95 12.57
CA ALA A 330 -12.36 -4.90 13.25
C ALA A 330 -11.69 -3.53 13.11
N PHE A 331 -11.76 -2.94 11.91
CA PHE A 331 -11.09 -1.68 11.60
C PHE A 331 -12.04 -0.75 10.87
N LYS A 332 -11.95 0.56 11.16
CA LYS A 332 -12.75 1.63 10.56
C LYS A 332 -11.85 2.78 10.13
N GLY A 333 -12.30 3.59 9.16
CA GLY A 333 -11.61 4.81 8.74
C GLY A 333 -10.31 4.54 7.98
N ILE A 334 -10.20 3.39 7.30
CA ILE A 334 -8.97 2.95 6.65
C ILE A 334 -8.60 3.85 5.45
N PHE A 335 -9.52 4.70 4.97
CA PHE A 335 -9.37 5.46 3.72
C PHE A 335 -9.71 6.94 3.85
N ASN A 336 -9.56 7.57 5.01
CA ASN A 336 -9.96 8.97 5.15
C ASN A 336 -9.30 9.89 4.08
N HIS A 337 -8.12 9.53 3.52
CA HIS A 337 -7.43 10.37 2.51
C HIS A 337 -6.63 9.64 1.39
N HIS A 338 -6.61 8.30 1.29
CA HIS A 338 -5.70 7.61 0.38
C HIS A 338 -6.36 6.46 -0.40
N ASN A 339 -6.10 6.34 -1.70
CA ASN A 339 -6.55 5.20 -2.52
C ASN A 339 -5.62 3.99 -2.35
N TRP A 340 -5.60 3.38 -1.16
CA TRP A 340 -4.74 2.23 -0.92
C TRP A 340 -5.22 0.98 -1.66
N GLN A 341 -4.23 0.24 -2.15
CA GLN A 341 -4.40 -1.10 -2.68
C GLN A 341 -4.04 -2.09 -1.58
N LEU A 342 -5.00 -2.90 -1.15
CA LEU A 342 -4.79 -3.87 -0.09
C LEU A 342 -4.51 -5.26 -0.64
N TYR A 343 -3.40 -5.84 -0.20
CA TYR A 343 -2.96 -7.18 -0.53
C TYR A 343 -3.21 -8.12 0.65
N PRO A 344 -3.69 -9.36 0.43
CA PRO A 344 -3.68 -10.39 1.46
C PRO A 344 -2.26 -10.58 1.99
N ALA A 345 -2.12 -10.64 3.30
CA ALA A 345 -0.82 -10.84 3.93
C ALA A 345 -0.91 -11.68 5.19
N ILE A 346 0.14 -12.47 5.40
CA ILE A 346 0.35 -13.29 6.58
C ILE A 346 1.70 -12.89 7.17
N VAL A 347 1.71 -12.63 8.48
CA VAL A 347 2.92 -12.42 9.26
C VAL A 347 2.98 -13.50 10.33
N SER A 348 4.09 -14.23 10.39
CA SER A 348 4.25 -15.31 11.35
C SER A 348 5.66 -15.34 11.92
N TYR A 349 5.79 -15.68 13.19
CA TYR A 349 7.09 -16.02 13.79
C TYR A 349 7.25 -17.55 14.01
N ASP A 350 6.15 -18.26 14.11
CA ASP A 350 6.11 -19.67 14.46
C ASP A 350 6.45 -20.59 13.27
N LYS A 351 7.06 -21.74 13.57
CA LYS A 351 7.31 -22.83 12.60
C LYS A 351 6.15 -23.82 12.53
N ASN A 352 6.08 -24.57 11.43
CA ASN A 352 5.08 -25.61 11.16
C ASN A 352 3.64 -25.07 11.17
N ILE A 353 3.46 -23.83 10.73
CA ILE A 353 2.14 -23.27 10.41
C ILE A 353 1.87 -23.62 8.95
N GLU A 354 0.65 -24.04 8.68
CA GLU A 354 0.15 -24.12 7.33
C GLU A 354 -1.09 -23.25 7.16
N ILE A 355 -1.11 -22.43 6.12
CA ILE A 355 -2.24 -21.58 5.76
C ILE A 355 -2.60 -21.86 4.30
N THR A 356 -3.83 -22.28 4.05
CA THR A 356 -4.30 -22.65 2.71
C THR A 356 -5.43 -21.73 2.27
N ILE A 357 -5.30 -21.13 1.09
CA ILE A 357 -6.37 -20.35 0.46
C ILE A 357 -7.55 -21.27 0.18
N LEU A 358 -8.74 -20.82 0.53
CA LEU A 358 -9.98 -21.45 0.10
C LEU A 358 -10.54 -20.66 -1.06
N ASP A 359 -10.47 -21.25 -2.25
CA ASP A 359 -11.20 -20.74 -3.41
C ASP A 359 -12.70 -20.95 -3.21
N PRO A 360 -13.54 -19.95 -3.57
CA PRO A 360 -14.99 -20.06 -3.52
C PRO A 360 -15.55 -21.08 -4.52
#